data_AF-A0A561WPS1-F1
#
_entry.id   AF-A0A561WPS1-F1
#
_cell.length_a   1.000
_cell.length_b   1.000
_cell.length_c   1.000
_cell.angle_alpha   90.00
_cell.angle_beta   90.00
_cell.angle_gamma   90.00
#
_symmetry.space_group_name_H-M   'P 1'
#
loop_
_entity.id
_entity.type
_entity.pdbx_description
1 polymer ?
#
loop_
_entity_poly.entity_id
_entity_poly.type
_entity_poly.pdbx_seq_one_letter_code
_entity_poly.pdbx_strand_id
1 'polypeptide(L)'
;MVMTQHDPEDGRRAEARRLRVDPGLSRAQLMKMFGVGNGTLTDWLRGIEPPEWTRRPRAKDDKRAEAVELRKAGWSLKDIAQRLEVAKSTAFAWVGHIPLDQDSERAREKRELARKRVAGRWDSFRQERDQEQEAVWRQTADEIGALTDREVLLIGAVAYWCEGTKSKPWARKDLLVFINSDPGLLETYLRFLELGGYRIDELSYRVSIHETADAEAAADWWAQRLVVPRDCFRKPTIKRHVPLTRRGNVGDDYHGCLTVVAPRSRHLYWRMEGVVRAVTRQASSAFSRGGEVR
;
A
#
# COMPACT_ATOMS: atom_id res chain seq x y z
N MET A 1 72.32 32.92 -32.14
CA MET A 1 71.62 31.83 -32.85
C MET A 1 70.92 30.98 -31.80
N VAL A 2 69.65 31.26 -31.51
CA VAL A 2 68.84 30.46 -30.57
C VAL A 2 67.86 29.69 -31.42
N MET A 3 68.13 28.40 -31.64
CA MET A 3 67.19 27.50 -32.32
C MET A 3 65.98 27.32 -31.42
N THR A 4 64.86 27.95 -31.78
CA THR A 4 63.57 27.75 -31.14
C THR A 4 63.12 26.33 -31.47
N GLN A 5 63.20 25.41 -30.51
CA GLN A 5 62.58 24.09 -30.64
C GLN A 5 61.06 24.30 -30.72
N HIS A 6 60.48 23.97 -31.87
CA HIS A 6 59.03 23.98 -32.07
C HIS A 6 58.44 22.79 -31.30
N ASP A 7 57.50 23.04 -30.39
CA ASP A 7 56.77 21.99 -29.70
C ASP A 7 56.00 21.15 -30.75
N PRO A 8 56.23 19.83 -30.84
CA PRO A 8 55.54 18.97 -31.82
C PRO A 8 54.00 19.04 -31.69
N GLU A 9 53.47 19.44 -30.54
CA GLU A 9 52.02 19.61 -30.35
C GLU A 9 51.47 20.85 -31.08
N ASP A 10 52.22 21.96 -31.12
CA ASP A 10 51.81 23.19 -31.80
C ASP A 10 51.73 23.00 -33.33
N GLY A 11 52.64 22.21 -33.89
CA GLY A 11 52.61 21.83 -35.31
C GLY A 11 51.37 20.99 -35.67
N ARG A 12 51.01 20.03 -34.82
CA ARG A 12 49.81 19.19 -35.03
C ARG A 12 48.52 19.97 -34.85
N ARG A 13 48.49 20.91 -33.90
CA ARG A 13 47.37 21.84 -33.71
C ARG A 13 47.18 22.73 -34.94
N ALA A 14 48.25 23.33 -35.46
CA ALA A 14 48.17 24.17 -36.65
C ALA A 14 47.67 23.40 -37.88
N GLU A 15 48.12 22.16 -38.07
CA GLU A 15 47.69 21.32 -39.19
C GLU A 15 46.23 20.85 -39.03
N ALA A 16 45.80 20.49 -37.82
CA ALA A 16 44.41 20.14 -37.55
C ALA A 16 43.45 21.32 -37.83
N ARG A 17 43.90 22.56 -37.53
CA ARG A 17 43.18 23.79 -37.84
C ARG A 17 43.08 24.03 -39.34
N ARG A 18 44.19 23.90 -40.07
CA ARG A 18 44.21 24.01 -41.53
C ARG A 18 43.25 23.03 -42.18
N LEU A 19 43.37 21.73 -41.86
CA LEU A 19 42.53 20.67 -42.41
C LEU A 19 41.05 20.82 -42.04
N ARG A 20 40.75 21.49 -40.92
CA ARG A 20 39.38 21.83 -40.52
C ARG A 20 38.77 22.93 -41.38
N VAL A 21 39.57 23.86 -41.89
CA VAL A 21 39.14 24.97 -42.76
C VAL A 21 39.13 24.52 -44.23
N ASP A 22 40.21 23.88 -44.69
CA ASP A 22 40.38 23.41 -46.06
C ASP A 22 41.22 22.11 -46.06
N PRO A 23 40.69 20.95 -46.48
CA PRO A 23 39.45 20.74 -47.26
C PRO A 23 38.18 20.57 -46.42
N GLY A 24 38.20 20.91 -45.13
CA GLY A 24 37.00 20.94 -44.29
C GLY A 24 36.68 19.62 -43.59
N LEU A 25 37.69 18.87 -43.14
CA LEU A 25 37.52 17.55 -42.50
C LEU A 25 36.61 17.61 -41.27
N SER A 26 35.82 16.55 -41.07
CA SER A 26 35.01 16.37 -39.87
C SER A 26 35.86 16.09 -38.63
N ARG A 27 35.32 16.39 -37.45
CA ARG A 27 35.99 16.09 -36.17
C ARG A 27 36.34 14.62 -36.04
N ALA A 28 35.50 13.70 -36.53
CA ALA A 28 35.77 12.27 -36.48
C ALA A 28 36.98 11.88 -37.36
N GLN A 29 37.09 12.46 -38.56
CA GLN A 29 38.24 12.26 -39.43
C GLN A 29 39.52 12.82 -38.82
N LEU A 30 39.46 14.01 -38.20
CA LEU A 30 40.61 14.60 -37.51
C LEU A 30 41.03 13.80 -36.27
N MET A 31 40.09 13.33 -35.44
CA MET A 31 40.41 12.45 -34.31
C MET A 31 41.10 11.16 -34.78
N LYS A 32 40.63 10.56 -35.87
CA LYS A 32 41.24 9.36 -36.45
C LYS A 32 42.62 9.63 -37.03
N MET A 33 42.79 10.76 -37.72
CA MET A 33 44.03 11.15 -38.39
C MET A 33 45.13 11.51 -37.39
N PHE A 34 44.79 12.24 -36.32
CA PHE A 34 45.74 12.66 -35.31
C PHE A 34 45.79 11.71 -34.09
N GLY A 35 44.91 10.71 -34.00
CA GLY A 35 44.87 9.78 -32.86
C GLY A 35 44.58 10.47 -31.53
N VAL A 36 43.84 11.59 -31.54
CA VAL A 36 43.55 12.42 -30.36
C VAL A 36 42.11 12.24 -29.90
N GLY A 37 41.90 12.38 -28.59
CA GLY A 37 40.57 12.36 -27.99
C GLY A 37 39.74 13.61 -28.32
N ASN A 38 38.43 13.52 -28.09
CA ASN A 38 37.49 14.61 -28.38
C ASN A 38 37.79 15.89 -27.58
N GLY A 39 38.31 15.78 -26.35
CA GLY A 39 38.72 16.91 -25.52
C GLY A 39 39.86 17.71 -26.15
N THR A 40 40.99 17.04 -26.44
CA THR A 40 42.16 17.63 -27.09
C THR A 40 41.82 18.30 -28.42
N LEU A 41 41.01 17.64 -29.27
CA LEU A 41 40.60 18.24 -30.54
C LEU A 41 39.67 19.46 -30.35
N THR A 42 38.89 19.52 -29.27
CA THR A 42 38.08 20.70 -28.93
C THR A 42 38.96 21.90 -28.61
N ASP A 43 40.03 21.69 -27.85
CA ASP A 43 40.97 22.75 -27.51
C ASP A 43 41.77 23.22 -28.71
N TRP A 44 42.21 22.28 -29.56
CA TRP A 44 42.92 22.61 -30.78
C TRP A 44 42.06 23.46 -31.73
N LEU A 45 40.79 23.10 -31.90
CA LEU A 45 39.87 23.78 -32.83
C LEU A 45 39.12 24.98 -32.22
N ARG A 46 39.46 25.41 -31.01
CA ARG A 46 38.82 26.56 -30.35
C ARG A 46 38.95 27.82 -31.23
N GLY A 47 37.82 28.43 -31.57
CA GLY A 47 37.74 29.63 -32.41
C GLY A 47 37.58 29.37 -33.91
N ILE A 48 37.56 28.12 -34.38
CA ILE A 48 37.31 27.78 -35.79
C ILE A 48 35.85 27.40 -35.98
N GLU A 49 35.17 28.07 -36.91
CA GLU A 49 33.80 27.72 -37.27
C GLU A 49 33.71 26.34 -37.94
N PRO A 50 32.71 25.53 -37.61
CA PRO A 50 32.44 24.31 -38.36
C PRO A 50 32.13 24.60 -39.84
N PRO A 51 32.76 23.89 -40.81
CA PRO A 51 32.40 23.88 -42.21
C PRO A 51 30.91 23.64 -42.39
N GLU A 52 30.32 24.35 -43.34
CA GLU A 52 28.87 24.39 -43.55
C GLU A 52 28.28 22.99 -43.78
N TRP A 53 28.95 22.12 -44.53
CA TRP A 53 28.48 20.76 -44.80
C TRP A 53 28.41 19.86 -43.55
N THR A 54 29.15 20.19 -42.48
CA THR A 54 29.08 19.48 -41.19
C THR A 54 27.98 20.01 -40.27
N ARG A 55 27.39 21.17 -40.57
CA ARG A 55 26.23 21.69 -39.84
C ARG A 55 25.01 20.87 -40.27
N ARG A 56 24.33 20.23 -39.32
CA ARG A 56 23.02 19.57 -39.55
C ARG A 56 21.92 20.36 -38.84
N PRO A 57 21.53 21.54 -39.35
CA PRO A 57 20.60 22.41 -38.64
C PRO A 57 19.17 21.86 -38.55
N ARG A 58 18.77 20.93 -39.45
CA ARG A 58 17.37 20.50 -39.61
C ARG A 58 17.10 18.99 -39.48
N ALA A 59 17.99 18.24 -38.84
CA ALA A 59 17.80 16.80 -38.74
C ALA A 59 16.62 16.47 -37.81
N LYS A 60 15.48 16.06 -38.40
CA LYS A 60 14.23 15.63 -37.74
C LYS A 60 13.37 16.75 -37.14
N ASP A 61 13.48 17.98 -37.65
CA ASP A 61 12.69 19.12 -37.15
C ASP A 61 11.18 18.89 -37.29
N ASP A 62 10.73 18.31 -38.39
CA ASP A 62 9.31 18.02 -38.64
C ASP A 62 8.76 17.04 -37.60
N LYS A 63 9.50 15.96 -37.31
CA LYS A 63 9.14 14.98 -36.27
C LYS A 63 9.19 15.60 -34.88
N ARG A 64 10.09 16.56 -34.64
CA ARG A 64 10.17 17.28 -33.36
C ARG A 64 8.97 18.20 -33.17
N ALA A 65 8.57 18.93 -34.21
CA ALA A 65 7.38 19.78 -34.19
C ALA A 65 6.11 18.93 -33.96
N GLU A 66 5.96 17.82 -34.68
CA GLU A 66 4.85 16.88 -34.48
C GLU A 66 4.84 16.28 -33.06
N ALA A 67 6.01 15.94 -32.50
CA ALA A 67 6.11 15.45 -31.13
C ALA A 67 5.58 16.46 -30.10
N VAL A 68 5.85 17.75 -30.29
CA VAL A 68 5.39 18.81 -29.39
C VAL A 68 3.86 18.92 -29.41
N GLU A 69 3.24 18.89 -30.59
CA GLU A 69 1.79 18.95 -30.71
C GLU A 69 1.11 17.69 -30.14
N LEU A 70 1.66 16.51 -30.42
CA LEU A 70 1.18 15.27 -29.80
C LEU A 70 1.28 15.32 -28.27
N ARG A 71 2.36 15.90 -27.74
CA ARG A 71 2.56 16.03 -26.29
C ARG A 71 1.51 16.94 -25.64
N LYS A 72 1.22 18.08 -26.27
CA LYS A 72 0.14 18.99 -25.82
C LYS A 72 -1.24 18.33 -25.90
N ALA A 73 -1.46 17.48 -26.89
CA ALA A 73 -2.69 16.69 -27.04
C ALA A 73 -2.77 15.47 -26.08
N GLY A 74 -1.91 15.39 -25.05
CA GLY A 74 -1.99 14.35 -24.02
C GLY A 74 -1.32 13.02 -24.38
N TRP A 75 -0.47 12.97 -25.41
CA TRP A 75 0.25 11.73 -25.74
C TRP A 75 1.41 11.47 -24.77
N SER A 76 1.55 10.22 -24.34
CA SER A 76 2.70 9.80 -23.52
C SER A 76 3.97 9.67 -24.36
N LEU A 77 5.14 9.81 -23.75
CA LEU A 77 6.43 9.63 -24.41
C LEU A 77 6.55 8.31 -25.17
N LYS A 78 5.95 7.24 -24.63
CA LYS A 78 5.91 5.92 -25.29
C LYS A 78 5.08 5.95 -26.57
N ASP A 79 3.94 6.63 -26.56
CA ASP A 79 3.05 6.70 -27.72
C ASP A 79 3.65 7.60 -28.80
N ILE A 80 4.28 8.72 -28.42
CA ILE A 80 4.99 9.61 -29.34
C ILE A 80 6.15 8.86 -30.01
N ALA A 81 6.95 8.14 -29.23
CA ALA A 81 8.05 7.34 -29.74
C ALA A 81 7.58 6.28 -30.75
N GLN A 82 6.47 5.59 -30.45
CA GLN A 82 5.86 4.61 -31.33
C GLN A 82 5.27 5.25 -32.59
N ARG A 83 4.56 6.38 -32.45
CA ARG A 83 3.87 7.07 -33.55
C ARG A 83 4.82 7.69 -34.57
N LEU A 84 5.95 8.22 -34.11
CA LEU A 84 6.96 8.89 -34.92
C LEU A 84 8.12 7.97 -35.33
N GLU A 85 8.08 6.71 -34.87
CA GLU A 85 9.12 5.71 -35.08
C GLU A 85 10.51 6.21 -34.65
N VAL A 86 10.58 6.77 -33.45
CA VAL A 86 11.83 7.26 -32.85
C VAL A 86 12.13 6.54 -31.54
N ALA A 87 13.40 6.51 -31.16
CA ALA A 87 13.78 6.01 -29.86
C ALA A 87 13.10 6.82 -28.74
N LYS A 88 12.73 6.15 -27.64
CA LYS A 88 12.12 6.81 -26.48
C LYS A 88 13.00 7.95 -25.92
N SER A 89 14.33 7.76 -25.96
CA SER A 89 15.30 8.79 -25.58
C SER A 89 15.23 10.03 -26.47
N THR A 90 14.97 9.85 -27.77
CA THR A 90 14.78 10.95 -28.73
C THR A 90 13.48 11.70 -28.45
N ALA A 91 12.35 11.00 -28.25
CA ALA A 91 11.10 11.63 -27.87
C ALA A 91 11.24 12.39 -26.52
N PHE A 92 11.93 11.82 -25.53
CA PHE A 92 12.21 12.49 -24.26
C PHE A 92 13.06 13.75 -24.43
N ALA A 93 14.13 13.70 -25.24
CA ALA A 93 14.95 14.87 -25.52
C ALA A 93 14.14 16.01 -26.16
N TRP A 94 13.13 15.69 -26.96
CA TRP A 94 12.29 16.69 -27.63
C TRP A 94 11.20 17.28 -26.75
N VAL A 95 10.50 16.46 -25.97
CA VAL A 95 9.27 16.88 -25.27
C VAL A 95 9.23 16.54 -23.78
N GLY A 96 10.32 16.02 -23.22
CA GLY A 96 10.41 15.65 -21.80
C GLY A 96 10.23 16.83 -20.84
N HIS A 97 10.55 18.05 -21.29
CA HIS A 97 10.33 19.30 -20.55
C HIS A 97 8.86 19.76 -20.57
N ILE A 98 8.03 19.19 -21.44
CA ILE A 98 6.60 19.50 -21.51
C ILE A 98 5.85 18.51 -20.61
N PRO A 99 5.25 18.97 -19.49
CA PRO A 99 4.51 18.11 -18.60
C PRO A 99 3.35 17.45 -19.34
N LEU A 100 3.04 16.19 -19.00
CA LEU A 100 1.84 15.56 -19.52
C LEU A 100 0.64 16.16 -18.80
N ASP A 101 -0.30 16.69 -19.55
CA ASP A 101 -1.62 17.00 -19.02
C ASP A 101 -2.34 15.68 -18.66
N GLN A 102 -2.44 15.40 -17.36
CA GLN A 102 -3.06 14.20 -16.82
C GLN A 102 -4.60 14.24 -16.96
N ASP A 103 -5.17 15.42 -17.18
CA ASP A 103 -6.61 15.65 -17.29
C ASP A 103 -7.09 15.69 -18.75
N SER A 104 -6.18 15.63 -19.71
CA SER A 104 -6.53 15.46 -21.12
C SER A 104 -7.36 14.17 -21.33
N GLU A 105 -8.39 14.26 -22.18
CA GLU A 105 -9.30 13.13 -22.47
C GLU A 105 -8.54 11.86 -22.84
N ARG A 106 -7.51 11.98 -23.69
CA ARG A 106 -6.66 10.85 -24.08
C ARG A 106 -5.91 10.21 -22.90
N ALA A 107 -5.36 11.03 -21.99
CA ALA A 107 -4.66 10.51 -20.82
C ALA A 107 -5.62 9.78 -19.88
N ARG A 108 -6.85 10.30 -19.74
CA ARG A 108 -7.94 9.68 -18.97
C ARG A 108 -8.39 8.35 -19.58
N GLU A 109 -8.73 8.32 -20.86
CA GLU A 109 -9.14 7.10 -21.59
C GLU A 109 -8.09 5.99 -21.47
N LYS A 110 -6.82 6.33 -21.68
CA LYS A 110 -5.73 5.35 -21.58
C LYS A 110 -5.58 4.80 -20.17
N ARG A 111 -5.76 5.65 -19.16
CA ARG A 111 -5.71 5.25 -17.74
C ARG A 111 -6.90 4.37 -17.39
N GLU A 112 -8.08 4.68 -17.88
CA GLU A 112 -9.28 3.88 -17.70
C GLU A 112 -9.14 2.51 -18.37
N LEU A 113 -8.66 2.46 -19.62
CA LEU A 113 -8.39 1.22 -20.33
C LEU A 113 -7.36 0.34 -19.60
N ALA A 114 -6.29 0.96 -19.09
CA ALA A 114 -5.29 0.28 -18.27
C ALA A 114 -5.90 -0.27 -16.96
N ARG A 115 -6.74 0.52 -16.28
CA ARG A 115 -7.47 0.09 -15.08
C ARG A 115 -8.40 -1.09 -15.38
N LYS A 116 -9.20 -1.04 -16.45
CA LYS A 116 -10.10 -2.12 -16.87
C LYS A 116 -9.34 -3.41 -17.19
N ARG A 117 -8.21 -3.31 -17.90
CA ARG A 117 -7.35 -4.46 -18.23
C ARG A 117 -6.71 -5.09 -16.99
N VAL A 118 -6.32 -4.27 -16.02
CA VAL A 118 -5.78 -4.77 -14.75
C VAL A 118 -6.90 -5.41 -13.94
N ALA A 119 -8.04 -4.74 -13.76
CA ALA A 119 -9.20 -5.27 -13.04
C ALA A 119 -9.64 -6.63 -13.60
N GLY A 120 -9.97 -6.69 -14.89
CA GLY A 120 -10.44 -7.92 -15.54
C GLY A 120 -9.44 -9.08 -15.55
N ARG A 121 -8.13 -8.80 -15.41
CA ARG A 121 -7.11 -9.86 -15.26
C ARG A 121 -7.13 -10.47 -13.86
N TRP A 122 -7.44 -9.70 -12.83
CA TRP A 122 -7.46 -10.18 -11.44
C TRP A 122 -8.83 -10.68 -11.00
N ASP A 123 -9.91 -10.35 -11.73
CA ASP A 123 -11.27 -10.72 -11.34
C ASP A 123 -11.47 -12.24 -11.32
N SER A 124 -10.94 -12.99 -12.30
CA SER A 124 -11.02 -14.45 -12.29
C SER A 124 -10.22 -15.08 -11.15
N PHE A 125 -9.00 -14.59 -10.88
CA PHE A 125 -8.19 -15.06 -9.76
C PHE A 125 -8.80 -14.72 -8.40
N ARG A 126 -9.46 -13.56 -8.28
CA ARG A 126 -10.21 -13.18 -7.08
C ARG A 126 -11.40 -14.10 -6.88
N GLN A 127 -12.17 -14.33 -7.94
CA GLN A 127 -13.33 -15.21 -7.88
C GLN A 127 -12.94 -16.65 -7.52
N GLU A 128 -11.89 -17.19 -8.13
CA GLU A 128 -11.36 -18.53 -7.81
C GLU A 128 -10.90 -18.60 -6.35
N ARG A 129 -10.10 -17.64 -5.89
CA ARG A 129 -9.65 -17.56 -4.49
C ARG A 129 -10.82 -17.42 -3.51
N ASP A 130 -11.81 -16.60 -3.83
CA ASP A 130 -12.98 -16.38 -2.97
C ASP A 130 -13.84 -17.65 -2.90
N GLN A 131 -13.92 -18.42 -4.01
CA GLN A 131 -14.56 -19.75 -4.04
C GLN A 131 -13.79 -20.79 -3.21
N GLU A 132 -12.46 -20.81 -3.32
CA GLU A 132 -11.60 -21.67 -2.50
C GLU A 132 -11.75 -21.34 -1.01
N GLN A 133 -11.76 -20.06 -0.66
CA GLN A 133 -11.97 -19.60 0.71
C GLN A 133 -13.33 -20.05 1.26
N GLU A 134 -14.40 -19.85 0.49
CA GLU A 134 -15.76 -20.26 0.87
C GLU A 134 -15.88 -21.79 0.99
N ALA A 135 -15.15 -22.56 0.18
CA ALA A 135 -15.10 -24.02 0.30
C ALA A 135 -14.40 -24.45 1.61
N VAL A 136 -13.26 -23.84 1.94
CA VAL A 136 -12.57 -24.08 3.22
C VAL A 136 -13.46 -23.71 4.39
N TRP A 137 -14.13 -22.57 4.35
CA TRP A 137 -15.04 -22.12 5.41
C TRP A 137 -16.19 -23.10 5.66
N ARG A 138 -16.85 -23.55 4.59
CA ARG A 138 -17.94 -24.55 4.70
C ARG A 138 -17.44 -25.87 5.26
N GLN A 139 -16.33 -26.39 4.76
CA GLN A 139 -15.75 -27.63 5.26
C GLN A 139 -15.41 -27.52 6.75
N THR A 140 -14.73 -26.44 7.16
CA THR A 140 -14.37 -26.23 8.57
C THR A 140 -15.61 -26.04 9.45
N ALA A 141 -16.66 -25.39 8.95
CA ALA A 141 -17.92 -25.26 9.68
C ALA A 141 -18.56 -26.64 9.94
N ASP A 142 -18.55 -27.53 8.94
CA ASP A 142 -19.06 -28.90 9.07
C ASP A 142 -18.21 -29.74 10.04
N GLU A 143 -16.89 -29.55 10.05
CA GLU A 143 -15.97 -30.23 10.98
C GLU A 143 -16.17 -29.79 12.44
N ILE A 144 -16.44 -28.51 12.68
CA ILE A 144 -16.69 -27.98 14.02
C ILE A 144 -18.09 -28.33 14.51
N GLY A 145 -19.10 -28.25 13.64
CA GLY A 145 -20.48 -28.52 13.98
C GLY A 145 -21.04 -27.62 15.10
N ALA A 146 -21.98 -28.15 15.88
CA ALA A 146 -22.58 -27.43 16.99
C ALA A 146 -21.66 -27.43 18.22
N LEU A 147 -21.36 -26.25 18.74
CA LEU A 147 -20.54 -26.10 19.95
C LEU A 147 -21.30 -26.59 21.19
N THR A 148 -20.62 -27.38 21.99
CA THR A 148 -21.06 -27.75 23.34
C THR A 148 -20.89 -26.58 24.30
N ASP A 149 -21.65 -26.56 25.39
CA ASP A 149 -21.50 -25.54 26.45
C ASP A 149 -20.06 -25.49 27.01
N ARG A 150 -19.38 -26.64 27.07
CA ARG A 150 -17.98 -26.71 27.49
C ARG A 150 -17.07 -25.96 26.52
N GLU A 151 -17.25 -26.16 25.21
CA GLU A 151 -16.43 -25.47 24.19
C GLU A 151 -16.67 -23.97 24.22
N VAL A 152 -17.92 -23.54 24.33
CA VAL A 152 -18.25 -22.11 24.48
C VAL A 152 -17.60 -21.52 25.73
N LEU A 153 -17.63 -22.23 26.86
CA LEU A 153 -16.98 -21.78 28.10
C LEU A 153 -15.46 -21.61 27.93
N LEU A 154 -14.81 -22.52 27.21
CA LEU A 154 -13.37 -22.44 26.93
C LEU A 154 -13.05 -21.29 25.97
N ILE A 155 -13.77 -21.20 24.84
CA ILE A 155 -13.56 -20.18 23.81
C ILE A 155 -13.83 -18.78 24.39
N GLY A 156 -14.94 -18.59 25.10
CA GLY A 156 -15.28 -17.31 25.72
C GLY A 156 -14.26 -16.87 26.77
N ALA A 157 -13.73 -17.81 27.57
CA ALA A 157 -12.68 -17.52 28.54
C ALA A 157 -11.37 -17.08 27.86
N VAL A 158 -10.96 -17.77 26.78
CA VAL A 158 -9.76 -17.43 26.01
C VAL A 158 -9.92 -16.11 25.27
N ALA A 159 -11.06 -15.89 24.59
CA ALA A 159 -11.38 -14.65 23.91
C ALA A 159 -11.31 -13.46 24.89
N TYR A 160 -11.93 -13.60 26.07
CA TYR A 160 -11.82 -12.59 27.12
C TYR A 160 -10.36 -12.37 27.56
N TRP A 161 -9.55 -13.42 27.65
CA TRP A 161 -8.15 -13.24 28.02
C TRP A 161 -7.33 -12.49 26.96
N CYS A 162 -7.74 -12.55 25.70
CA CYS A 162 -7.09 -11.81 24.61
C CYS A 162 -7.55 -10.36 24.54
N GLU A 163 -8.86 -10.12 24.54
CA GLU A 163 -9.48 -8.82 24.21
C GLU A 163 -10.13 -8.11 25.41
N GLY A 164 -10.34 -8.83 26.51
CA GLY A 164 -11.02 -8.34 27.71
C GLY A 164 -10.11 -7.57 28.66
N THR A 165 -10.73 -6.75 29.52
CA THR A 165 -10.03 -5.97 30.53
C THR A 165 -9.57 -6.85 31.68
N LYS A 166 -8.27 -6.92 31.92
CA LYS A 166 -7.71 -7.69 33.03
C LYS A 166 -7.66 -6.86 34.31
N SER A 167 -8.14 -7.43 35.42
CA SER A 167 -7.88 -6.92 36.76
C SER A 167 -6.37 -6.81 37.00
N LYS A 168 -5.94 -5.71 37.60
CA LYS A 168 -4.56 -5.50 38.02
C LYS A 168 -4.44 -5.66 39.54
N PRO A 169 -3.34 -6.22 40.08
CA PRO A 169 -3.17 -6.38 41.53
C PRO A 169 -3.37 -5.09 42.33
N TRP A 170 -2.95 -3.95 41.79
CA TRP A 170 -3.07 -2.62 42.39
C TRP A 170 -4.43 -1.93 42.14
N ALA A 171 -5.32 -2.54 41.35
CA ALA A 171 -6.64 -2.01 41.01
C ALA A 171 -7.61 -3.16 40.69
N ARG A 172 -7.87 -4.00 41.69
CA ARG A 172 -8.74 -5.17 41.56
C ARG A 172 -10.19 -4.73 41.40
N LYS A 173 -10.72 -4.85 40.18
CA LYS A 173 -12.13 -4.60 39.87
C LYS A 173 -12.92 -5.90 39.70
N ASP A 174 -12.25 -6.94 39.22
CA ASP A 174 -12.78 -8.29 38.91
C ASP A 174 -14.09 -8.19 38.13
N LEU A 175 -14.10 -7.25 37.18
CA LEU A 175 -15.23 -6.90 36.34
C LEU A 175 -14.95 -7.37 34.93
N LEU A 176 -15.92 -8.08 34.35
CA LEU A 176 -15.89 -8.51 32.96
C LEU A 176 -16.26 -7.32 32.07
N VAL A 177 -15.25 -6.80 31.38
CA VAL A 177 -15.39 -5.75 30.37
C VAL A 177 -14.72 -6.25 29.09
N PHE A 178 -15.50 -6.45 28.04
CA PHE A 178 -15.05 -6.96 26.76
C PHE A 178 -15.37 -5.93 25.67
N ILE A 179 -14.45 -5.69 24.74
CA ILE A 179 -14.66 -4.75 23.64
C ILE A 179 -14.20 -5.38 22.34
N ASN A 180 -15.04 -5.33 21.31
CA ASN A 180 -14.65 -5.79 19.97
C ASN A 180 -15.46 -5.09 18.88
N SER A 181 -15.02 -5.16 17.64
CA SER A 181 -15.77 -4.69 16.46
C SER A 181 -16.39 -5.84 15.64
N ASP A 182 -16.03 -7.09 15.93
CA ASP A 182 -16.56 -8.27 15.25
C ASP A 182 -17.87 -8.73 15.90
N PRO A 183 -19.00 -8.80 15.16
CA PRO A 183 -20.27 -9.26 15.70
C PRO A 183 -20.27 -10.71 16.15
N GLY A 184 -19.62 -11.62 15.41
CA GLY A 184 -19.62 -13.05 15.74
C GLY A 184 -18.87 -13.36 17.03
N LEU A 185 -17.77 -12.62 17.29
CA LEU A 185 -17.04 -12.73 18.54
C LEU A 185 -17.84 -12.15 19.73
N LEU A 186 -18.59 -11.08 19.50
CA LEU A 186 -19.50 -10.53 20.51
C LEU A 186 -20.66 -11.49 20.82
N GLU A 187 -21.26 -12.13 19.82
CA GLU A 187 -22.29 -13.18 20.01
C GLU A 187 -21.73 -14.35 20.83
N THR A 188 -20.53 -14.82 20.48
CA THR A 188 -19.84 -15.89 21.22
C THR A 188 -19.61 -15.48 22.67
N TYR A 189 -19.21 -14.23 22.91
CA TYR A 189 -19.01 -13.70 24.26
C TYR A 189 -20.32 -13.55 25.04
N LEU A 190 -21.41 -13.13 24.38
CA LEU A 190 -22.73 -13.05 25.00
C LEU A 190 -23.24 -14.45 25.39
N ARG A 191 -23.06 -15.46 24.54
CA ARG A 191 -23.38 -16.85 24.87
C ARG A 191 -22.53 -17.36 26.04
N PHE A 192 -21.25 -17.01 26.11
CA PHE A 192 -20.41 -17.30 27.27
C PHE A 192 -20.96 -16.68 28.57
N LEU A 193 -21.41 -15.42 28.53
CA LEU A 193 -22.00 -14.75 29.68
C LEU A 193 -23.34 -15.37 30.08
N GLU A 194 -24.14 -15.80 29.11
CA GLU A 194 -25.39 -16.53 29.34
C GLU A 194 -25.16 -17.85 30.09
N LEU A 195 -24.17 -18.65 29.66
CA LEU A 195 -23.74 -19.85 30.40
C LEU A 195 -23.14 -19.52 31.78
N GLY A 196 -22.66 -18.29 31.94
CA GLY A 196 -22.23 -17.71 33.22
C GLY A 196 -23.38 -17.22 34.11
N GLY A 197 -24.63 -17.29 33.65
CA GLY A 197 -25.84 -16.93 34.38
C GLY A 197 -26.36 -15.51 34.17
N TYR A 198 -25.86 -14.79 33.16
CA TYR A 198 -26.36 -13.45 32.82
C TYR A 198 -27.50 -13.50 31.81
N ARG A 199 -28.50 -12.64 31.99
CA ARG A 199 -29.42 -12.28 30.92
C ARG A 199 -28.90 -11.08 30.15
N ILE A 200 -29.26 -10.96 28.88
CA ILE A 200 -28.84 -9.86 27.99
C ILE A 200 -29.25 -8.47 28.52
N ASP A 201 -30.36 -8.37 29.26
CA ASP A 201 -30.87 -7.13 29.84
C ASP A 201 -30.19 -6.73 31.15
N GLU A 202 -29.42 -7.64 31.77
CA GLU A 202 -28.60 -7.33 32.95
C GLU A 202 -27.23 -6.76 32.57
N LEU A 203 -26.86 -6.86 31.29
CA LEU A 203 -25.61 -6.34 30.75
C LEU A 203 -25.74 -4.85 30.42
N SER A 204 -24.60 -4.18 30.31
CA SER A 204 -24.57 -2.84 29.73
C SER A 204 -23.65 -2.75 28.54
N TYR A 205 -24.09 -1.98 27.56
CA TYR A 205 -23.46 -1.85 26.26
C TYR A 205 -22.94 -0.44 26.08
N ARG A 206 -21.83 -0.25 25.37
CA ARG A 206 -21.33 1.10 25.03
C ARG A 206 -20.63 1.08 23.70
N VAL A 207 -21.09 1.92 22.77
CA VAL A 207 -20.41 2.12 21.50
C VAL A 207 -19.16 2.98 21.72
N SER A 208 -18.05 2.54 21.16
CA SER A 208 -16.79 3.28 21.06
C SER A 208 -16.49 3.58 19.60
N ILE A 209 -16.69 4.82 19.18
CA ILE A 209 -16.71 5.22 17.75
C ILE A 209 -15.96 6.54 17.53
N HIS A 210 -15.51 6.80 16.30
CA HIS A 210 -14.86 8.05 15.93
C HIS A 210 -15.88 9.18 15.78
N GLU A 211 -15.47 10.42 16.08
CA GLU A 211 -16.36 11.60 16.06
C GLU A 211 -16.99 11.93 14.71
N THR A 212 -16.41 11.40 13.62
CA THR A 212 -16.91 11.59 12.25
C THR A 212 -18.05 10.64 11.86
N ALA A 213 -18.43 9.71 12.75
CA ALA A 213 -19.47 8.72 12.48
C ALA A 213 -20.64 8.88 13.46
N ASP A 214 -21.82 8.41 13.04
CA ASP A 214 -23.04 8.50 13.84
C ASP A 214 -23.06 7.44 14.94
N ALA A 215 -22.93 7.89 16.19
CA ALA A 215 -22.87 7.03 17.35
C ALA A 215 -24.23 6.43 17.74
N GLU A 216 -25.33 7.14 17.47
CA GLU A 216 -26.68 6.65 17.79
C GLU A 216 -27.12 5.61 16.77
N ALA A 217 -26.89 5.87 15.47
CA ALA A 217 -27.14 4.89 14.42
C ALA A 217 -26.31 3.61 14.62
N ALA A 218 -25.04 3.75 15.04
CA ALA A 218 -24.21 2.59 15.39
C ALA A 218 -24.77 1.82 16.60
N ALA A 219 -25.30 2.50 17.62
CA ALA A 219 -25.91 1.84 18.77
C ALA A 219 -27.17 1.06 18.38
N ASP A 220 -28.01 1.64 17.51
CA ASP A 220 -29.20 0.97 16.97
C ASP A 220 -28.83 -0.25 16.14
N TRP A 221 -27.80 -0.12 15.30
CA TRP A 221 -27.28 -1.24 14.53
C TRP A 221 -26.78 -2.38 15.42
N TRP A 222 -25.99 -2.09 16.45
CA TRP A 222 -25.53 -3.11 17.39
C TRP A 222 -26.68 -3.78 18.15
N ALA A 223 -27.67 -2.99 18.59
CA ALA A 223 -28.85 -3.51 19.28
C ALA A 223 -29.65 -4.47 18.39
N GLN A 224 -29.84 -4.11 17.12
CA GLN A 224 -30.51 -4.97 16.13
C GLN A 224 -29.68 -6.20 15.78
N ARG A 225 -28.38 -6.02 15.49
CA ARG A 225 -27.48 -7.09 15.04
C ARG A 225 -27.31 -8.18 16.09
N LEU A 226 -27.23 -7.83 17.37
CA LEU A 226 -27.02 -8.77 18.48
C LEU A 226 -28.32 -9.13 19.21
N VAL A 227 -29.45 -8.54 18.79
CA VAL A 227 -30.78 -8.72 19.42
C VAL A 227 -30.74 -8.40 20.92
N VAL A 228 -30.16 -7.25 21.28
CA VAL A 228 -30.03 -6.77 22.66
C VAL A 228 -30.86 -5.51 22.93
N PRO A 229 -31.34 -5.27 24.16
CA PRO A 229 -32.19 -4.12 24.45
C PRO A 229 -31.44 -2.80 24.29
N ARG A 230 -32.01 -1.88 23.50
CA ARG A 230 -31.41 -0.56 23.25
C ARG A 230 -31.28 0.29 24.52
N ASP A 231 -32.16 0.10 25.50
CA ASP A 231 -32.15 0.81 26.78
C ASP A 231 -30.97 0.42 27.69
N CYS A 232 -30.31 -0.71 27.40
CA CYS A 232 -29.10 -1.14 28.11
C CYS A 232 -27.83 -0.43 27.59
N PHE A 233 -27.93 0.40 26.55
CA PHE A 233 -26.81 1.17 26.03
C PHE A 233 -26.50 2.40 26.89
N ARG A 234 -25.22 2.55 27.23
CA ARG A 234 -24.66 3.72 27.91
C ARG A 234 -24.18 4.74 26.89
N LYS A 235 -24.00 5.98 27.36
CA LYS A 235 -23.44 7.09 26.57
C LYS A 235 -22.19 6.64 25.80
N PRO A 236 -22.14 6.82 24.46
CA PRO A 236 -21.02 6.42 23.64
C PRO A 236 -19.69 7.05 24.06
N THR A 237 -18.59 6.35 23.80
CA THR A 237 -17.23 6.88 23.89
C THR A 237 -16.81 7.41 22.54
N ILE A 238 -16.64 8.73 22.43
CA ILE A 238 -16.24 9.40 21.18
C ILE A 238 -14.72 9.54 21.11
N LYS A 239 -14.11 8.93 20.09
CA LYS A 239 -12.69 9.04 19.77
C LYS A 239 -12.46 10.24 18.84
N ARG A 240 -11.63 11.19 19.26
CA ARG A 240 -11.38 12.47 18.55
C ARG A 240 -10.03 12.56 17.82
N HIS A 241 -9.31 11.45 17.72
CA HIS A 241 -7.97 11.45 17.12
C HIS A 241 -8.07 11.25 15.61
N VAL A 242 -7.60 12.23 14.83
CA VAL A 242 -7.42 12.13 13.37
C VAL A 242 -6.26 11.17 13.07
N PRO A 243 -6.49 9.96 12.55
CA PRO A 243 -5.42 9.01 12.28
C PRO A 243 -4.42 9.58 11.26
N LEU A 244 -3.12 9.45 11.54
CA LEU A 244 -2.03 9.78 10.58
C LEU A 244 -2.04 8.85 9.35
N THR A 245 -2.74 7.72 9.44
CA THR A 245 -2.88 6.72 8.38
C THR A 245 -4.27 6.81 7.75
N ARG A 246 -4.36 6.62 6.42
CA ARG A 246 -5.66 6.50 5.75
C ARG A 246 -6.41 5.30 6.33
N ARG A 247 -7.49 5.59 7.05
CA ARG A 247 -8.37 4.59 7.61
C ARG A 247 -9.18 3.95 6.49
N GLY A 248 -9.11 2.62 6.37
CA GLY A 248 -9.91 1.85 5.39
C GLY A 248 -11.35 1.60 5.83
N ASN A 249 -11.62 1.57 7.14
CA ASN A 249 -12.95 1.36 7.71
C ASN A 249 -13.66 2.71 7.87
N VAL A 250 -13.98 3.32 6.73
CA VAL A 250 -14.74 4.58 6.62
C VAL A 250 -15.86 4.35 5.63
N GLY A 251 -17.11 4.55 6.06
CA GLY A 251 -18.30 4.26 5.26
C GLY A 251 -19.49 3.88 6.13
N ASP A 252 -20.63 3.62 5.49
CA ASP A 252 -21.91 3.36 6.16
C ASP A 252 -21.90 2.07 7.00
N ASP A 253 -21.03 1.11 6.67
CA ASP A 253 -20.82 -0.14 7.40
C ASP A 253 -19.94 0.00 8.65
N TYR A 254 -19.46 1.22 8.96
CA TYR A 254 -18.61 1.45 10.13
C TYR A 254 -19.42 1.77 11.39
N HIS A 255 -19.62 0.75 12.23
CA HIS A 255 -20.40 0.86 13.48
C HIS A 255 -19.54 0.95 14.76
N GLY A 256 -18.23 1.21 14.64
CA GLY A 256 -17.34 1.28 15.79
C GLY A 256 -17.08 -0.07 16.49
N CYS A 257 -16.68 -0.01 17.76
CA CYS A 257 -16.55 -1.19 18.61
C CYS A 257 -17.62 -1.16 19.69
N LEU A 258 -18.15 -2.31 20.07
CA LEU A 258 -19.08 -2.43 21.18
C LEU A 258 -18.34 -2.92 22.42
N THR A 259 -18.48 -2.17 23.52
CA THR A 259 -18.10 -2.64 24.86
C THR A 259 -19.29 -3.32 25.51
N VAL A 260 -19.10 -4.54 26.01
CA VAL A 260 -20.05 -5.27 26.85
C VAL A 260 -19.49 -5.32 28.27
N VAL A 261 -20.32 -4.95 29.25
CA VAL A 261 -19.96 -4.99 30.67
C VAL A 261 -20.96 -5.85 31.42
N ALA A 262 -20.47 -6.89 32.09
CA ALA A 262 -21.26 -7.73 32.98
C ALA A 262 -21.09 -7.25 34.44
N PRO A 263 -22.13 -6.66 35.06
CA PRO A 263 -22.02 -6.14 36.43
C PRO A 263 -21.92 -7.27 37.46
N ARG A 264 -21.25 -7.03 38.60
CA ARG A 264 -21.12 -8.01 39.71
C ARG A 264 -20.47 -9.35 39.29
N SER A 265 -19.61 -9.33 38.28
CA SER A 265 -19.03 -10.54 37.65
C SER A 265 -17.83 -11.18 38.35
N ARG A 266 -17.55 -10.85 39.61
CA ARG A 266 -16.31 -11.27 40.29
C ARG A 266 -16.10 -12.79 40.28
N HIS A 267 -17.13 -13.56 40.61
CA HIS A 267 -17.03 -15.02 40.63
C HIS A 267 -16.83 -15.61 39.22
N LEU A 268 -17.53 -15.08 38.22
CA LEU A 268 -17.34 -15.52 36.83
C LEU A 268 -15.97 -15.11 36.29
N TYR A 269 -15.46 -13.94 36.67
CA TYR A 269 -14.11 -13.48 36.36
C TYR A 269 -13.07 -14.47 36.90
N TRP A 270 -13.15 -14.86 38.17
CA TRP A 270 -12.21 -15.83 38.77
C TRP A 270 -12.34 -17.22 38.13
N ARG A 271 -13.56 -17.66 37.80
CA ARG A 271 -13.77 -18.92 37.07
C ARG A 271 -13.07 -18.90 35.72
N MET A 272 -13.23 -17.82 34.95
CA MET A 272 -12.57 -17.62 33.67
C MET A 272 -11.06 -17.59 33.80
N GLU A 273 -10.52 -16.87 34.78
CA GLU A 273 -9.07 -16.87 35.06
C GLU A 273 -8.57 -18.29 35.37
N GLY A 274 -9.32 -19.07 36.17
CA GLY A 274 -9.01 -20.47 36.46
C GLY A 274 -9.00 -21.35 35.21
N VAL A 275 -9.97 -21.18 34.31
CA VAL A 275 -10.04 -21.89 33.03
C VAL A 275 -8.79 -21.59 32.19
N VAL A 276 -8.44 -20.31 32.00
CA VAL A 276 -7.27 -19.92 31.20
C VAL A 276 -5.98 -20.47 31.79
N ARG A 277 -5.82 -20.43 33.12
CA ARG A 277 -4.66 -21.03 33.80
C ARG A 277 -4.58 -22.54 33.57
N ALA A 278 -5.71 -23.24 33.59
CA ALA A 278 -5.75 -24.67 33.33
C ALA A 278 -5.40 -25.00 31.86
N VAL A 279 -6.01 -24.29 30.90
CA VAL A 279 -5.74 -24.46 29.46
C VAL A 279 -4.28 -24.20 29.13
N THR A 280 -3.73 -23.07 29.58
CA THR A 280 -2.34 -22.71 29.32
C THR A 280 -1.36 -23.70 29.95
N ARG A 281 -1.61 -24.16 31.18
CA ARG A 281 -0.79 -25.21 31.81
C ARG A 281 -0.80 -26.51 31.00
N GLN A 282 -1.97 -26.96 30.55
CA GLN A 282 -2.09 -28.19 29.78
C GLN A 282 -1.42 -28.07 28.41
N ALA A 283 -1.64 -26.95 27.70
CA ALA A 283 -1.02 -26.68 26.41
C ALA A 283 0.52 -26.60 26.51
N SER A 284 1.05 -25.91 27.52
CA SER A 284 2.49 -25.88 27.77
C SER A 284 3.05 -27.26 28.11
N SER A 285 2.33 -28.09 28.87
CA SER A 285 2.78 -29.44 29.20
C SER A 285 2.81 -30.40 28.00
N ALA A 286 1.98 -30.14 26.98
CA ALA A 286 1.99 -30.90 25.73
C ALA A 286 3.20 -30.52 24.85
N PHE A 287 3.56 -29.23 24.81
CA PHE A 287 4.74 -28.75 24.09
C PHE A 287 6.05 -29.22 24.72
N SER A 288 6.15 -29.25 26.05
CA SER A 288 7.36 -29.72 26.75
C SER A 288 7.63 -31.22 26.55
N ARG A 289 6.61 -32.04 26.26
CA ARG A 289 6.79 -33.48 25.97
C ARG A 289 7.24 -33.78 24.54
N GLY A 290 7.26 -32.79 23.66
CA GLY A 290 7.82 -32.91 22.30
C GLY A 290 9.34 -32.64 22.23
N GLY A 291 9.97 -32.23 23.33
CA GLY A 291 11.40 -31.92 23.41
C GLY A 291 12.32 -33.11 23.76
N GLU A 292 11.76 -34.25 24.14
CA GLU A 292 12.49 -35.51 24.36
C GLU A 292 12.28 -36.50 23.21
N VAL A 293 12.48 -36.04 21.96
CA VAL A 293 12.77 -36.95 20.83
C VAL A 293 13.78 -36.27 19.89
N ARG A 294 15.06 -36.41 20.21
CA ARG A 294 16.15 -36.84 19.31
C ARG A 294 17.45 -36.94 20.07
#